data_AF-A0A380ZUX5-F1
#
_entry.id   AF-A0A380ZUX5-F1
#
_cell.length_a   1.000
_cell.length_b   1.000
_cell.length_c   1.000
_cell.angle_alpha   90.00
_cell.angle_beta   90.00
_cell.angle_gamma   90.00
#
_symmetry.space_group_name_H-M   'P 1'
#
loop_
_entity.id
_entity.type
_entity.pdbx_description
1 polymer ?
#
loop_
_entity_poly.entity_id
_entity_poly.type
_entity_poly.pdbx_seq_one_letter_code
_entity_poly.pdbx_strand_id
1 'polypeptide(L)'
;MSSNMTSSNHREYIDLIKYAIALKAYIIYAPVADLAVTNNGRLMRRDEHNVSAFQWQIEANNEGLERLYYRHLDTLLSYMVANDIEINQEKYRYSHLVIPNLATFENYFNIEGSHYLYLRLIPALREFEQNEILPRLGTELMQNKQRQIEIGIFSNIQNAAVCYAMAWGIRRLNVQLFPKGVLQTTQTTSQGTNKKQTAKLEYWETAKIFEDDYAKYLLKVEKIIDATTKKNTKNKDLKLPDLGFCQEDGFVDV
;
A
#
# COMPACT_ATOMS: atom_id res chain seq x y z
N MET A 1 29.70 29.60 -5.59
CA MET A 1 28.23 29.50 -5.77
C MET A 1 27.66 28.13 -5.38
N SER A 2 28.42 27.03 -5.41
CA SER A 2 27.92 25.70 -5.02
C SER A 2 27.69 25.48 -3.51
N SER A 3 28.33 26.27 -2.64
CA SER A 3 28.23 26.11 -1.17
C SER A 3 26.96 26.72 -0.56
N ASN A 4 26.32 27.69 -1.22
CA ASN A 4 25.10 28.32 -0.70
C ASN A 4 23.84 27.52 -1.02
N MET A 5 23.82 26.74 -2.11
CA MET A 5 22.67 25.90 -2.47
C MET A 5 22.51 24.71 -1.51
N THR A 6 23.61 24.08 -1.10
CA THR A 6 23.56 22.97 -0.12
C THR A 6 23.10 23.43 1.26
N SER A 7 23.49 24.62 1.71
CA SER A 7 22.99 25.19 2.97
C SER A 7 21.50 25.59 2.91
N SER A 8 21.00 26.04 1.76
CA SER A 8 19.57 26.39 1.58
C SER A 8 18.69 25.16 1.63
N ASN A 9 19.04 24.12 0.86
CA ASN A 9 18.30 22.85 0.83
C ASN A 9 18.28 22.17 2.21
N HIS A 10 19.36 22.31 2.99
CA HIS A 10 19.40 21.78 4.35
C HIS A 10 18.47 22.53 5.31
N ARG A 11 18.35 23.86 5.17
CA ARG A 11 17.46 24.67 5.98
C ARG A 11 15.98 24.37 5.67
N GLU A 12 15.63 24.27 4.40
CA GLU A 12 14.27 23.91 3.96
C GLU A 12 13.84 22.54 4.49
N TYR A 13 14.74 21.54 4.42
CA TYR A 13 14.50 20.22 5.00
C TYR A 13 14.22 20.27 6.51
N ILE A 14 15.07 20.99 7.25
CA ILE A 14 14.90 21.17 8.69
C ILE A 14 13.56 21.84 9.02
N ASP A 15 13.17 22.85 8.25
CA ASP A 15 11.92 23.55 8.50
C ASP A 15 10.69 22.67 8.22
N LEU A 16 10.70 21.86 7.15
CA LEU A 16 9.66 20.85 6.89
C LEU A 16 9.54 19.84 8.04
N ILE A 17 10.66 19.38 8.60
CA ILE A 17 10.67 18.48 9.77
C ILE A 17 10.07 19.18 10.99
N LYS A 18 10.49 20.42 11.29
CA LYS A 18 9.97 21.18 12.43
C LYS A 18 8.45 21.34 12.34
N TYR A 19 7.92 21.65 11.15
CA TYR A 19 6.48 21.75 10.94
C TYR A 19 5.75 20.43 11.21
N ALA A 20 6.28 19.30 10.72
CA ALA A 20 5.70 17.98 10.98
C ALA A 20 5.69 17.64 12.48
N ILE A 21 6.78 17.94 13.20
CA ILE A 21 6.88 17.74 14.65
C ILE A 21 5.90 18.65 15.39
N ALA A 22 5.83 19.92 15.04
CA ALA A 22 4.94 20.90 15.70
C ALA A 22 3.47 20.52 15.52
N LEU A 23 3.05 20.15 14.31
CA LEU A 23 1.69 19.68 14.04
C LEU A 23 1.37 18.42 14.84
N LYS A 24 2.27 17.44 14.89
CA LYS A 24 2.05 16.22 15.65
C LYS A 24 1.98 16.48 17.16
N ALA A 25 2.85 17.35 17.67
CA ALA A 25 2.85 17.77 19.06
C ALA A 25 1.52 18.46 19.42
N TYR A 26 1.01 19.33 18.55
CA TYR A 26 -0.28 19.99 18.75
C TYR A 26 -1.45 19.00 18.77
N ILE A 27 -1.49 18.02 17.85
CA ILE A 27 -2.52 16.98 17.83
C ILE A 27 -2.55 16.18 19.14
N ILE A 28 -1.36 15.88 19.70
CA ILE A 28 -1.26 15.15 20.98
C ILE A 28 -1.65 16.03 22.16
N TYR A 29 -1.29 17.32 22.11
CA TYR A 29 -1.51 18.26 23.20
C TYR A 29 -2.95 18.78 23.29
N ALA A 30 -3.61 19.04 22.16
CA ALA A 30 -4.92 19.70 22.11
C ALA A 30 -5.98 19.02 23.03
N PRO A 31 -6.16 17.68 23.01
CA PRO A 31 -7.13 17.02 23.90
C PRO A 31 -6.81 17.16 25.40
N VAL A 32 -5.53 17.36 25.74
CA VAL A 32 -5.09 17.58 27.12
C VAL A 32 -5.35 19.03 27.54
N ALA A 33 -5.20 19.97 26.61
CA ALA A 33 -5.39 21.40 26.84
C ALA A 33 -6.87 21.79 27.05
N ASP A 34 -7.80 21.00 26.51
CA ASP A 34 -9.26 21.19 26.65
C ASP A 34 -9.73 21.18 28.11
N LEU A 35 -8.99 20.52 29.01
CA LEU A 35 -9.34 20.38 30.41
C LEU A 35 -8.44 21.25 31.31
N ALA A 36 -9.05 21.96 32.25
CA ALA A 36 -8.33 22.61 33.33
C ALA A 36 -7.96 21.56 34.39
N VAL A 37 -6.67 21.41 34.67
CA VAL A 37 -6.18 20.61 35.80
C VAL A 37 -6.12 21.53 37.02
N THR A 38 -6.94 21.24 38.03
CA THR A 38 -7.02 22.00 39.28
C THR A 38 -6.80 21.09 40.49
N ASN A 39 -6.61 21.67 41.68
CA ASN A 39 -6.46 20.89 42.92
C ASN A 39 -7.70 20.03 43.24
N ASN A 40 -8.87 20.36 42.68
CA ASN A 40 -10.12 19.60 42.86
C ASN A 40 -10.39 18.61 41.72
N GLY A 41 -9.42 18.39 40.82
CA GLY A 41 -9.52 17.48 39.68
C GLY A 41 -9.59 18.19 38.33
N ARG A 42 -10.07 17.46 37.32
CA ARG A 42 -10.17 17.93 35.92
C ARG A 42 -11.54 18.58 35.70
N LEU A 43 -11.53 19.88 35.40
CA LEU A 43 -12.73 20.66 35.13
C LEU A 43 -12.73 21.11 33.67
N MET A 44 -13.90 21.18 33.06
CA MET A 44 -14.04 21.82 31.75
C MET A 44 -13.76 23.31 31.90
N ARG A 45 -12.91 23.87 31.04
CA ARG A 45 -12.77 25.33 30.95
C ARG A 45 -14.10 25.92 30.45
N ARG A 46 -14.80 26.60 31.33
CA ARG A 46 -15.96 27.44 31.01
C ARG A 46 -15.66 28.85 31.48
N ASP A 47 -15.99 29.80 30.63
CA ASP A 47 -15.92 31.23 30.91
C ASP A 47 -17.33 31.81 30.70
N GLU A 48 -17.68 32.90 31.38
CA GLU A 48 -19.02 33.50 31.31
C GLU A 48 -19.41 33.92 29.88
N HIS A 49 -18.42 34.17 29.02
CA HIS A 49 -18.61 34.62 27.65
C HIS A 49 -18.35 33.56 26.57
N ASN A 50 -17.87 32.35 26.93
CA ASN A 50 -17.51 31.32 25.96
C ASN A 50 -18.23 29.99 26.23
N VAL A 51 -18.88 29.46 25.19
CA VAL A 51 -19.55 28.16 25.22
C VAL A 51 -18.55 27.06 24.83
N SER A 52 -18.54 25.96 25.56
CA SER A 52 -17.72 24.78 25.22
C SER A 52 -18.14 24.19 23.87
N ALA A 53 -17.16 23.82 23.04
CA ALA A 53 -17.42 23.18 21.75
C ALA A 53 -18.15 21.84 21.92
N PHE A 54 -19.05 21.51 20.99
CA PHE A 54 -19.71 20.21 20.97
C PHE A 54 -18.73 19.11 20.52
N GLN A 55 -18.98 17.88 20.97
CA GLN A 55 -18.15 16.71 20.63
C GLN A 55 -17.93 16.54 19.12
N TRP A 56 -18.96 16.75 18.29
CA TRP A 56 -18.84 16.63 16.83
C TRP A 56 -17.95 17.72 16.21
N GLN A 57 -17.87 18.90 16.83
CA GLN A 57 -16.98 19.98 16.39
C GLN A 57 -15.52 19.65 16.73
N ILE A 58 -15.30 19.09 17.92
CA ILE A 58 -13.98 18.62 18.37
C ILE A 58 -13.50 17.47 17.48
N GLU A 59 -14.37 16.48 17.20
CA GLU A 59 -14.08 15.38 16.28
C GLU A 59 -13.74 15.91 14.87
N ALA A 60 -14.55 16.82 14.31
CA ALA A 60 -14.28 17.42 13.01
C ALA A 60 -12.97 18.23 12.97
N ASN A 61 -12.63 18.93 14.05
CA ASN A 61 -11.36 19.66 14.16
C ASN A 61 -10.16 18.70 14.22
N ASN A 62 -10.23 17.66 15.06
CA ASN A 62 -9.19 16.65 15.18
C ASN A 62 -8.93 15.94 13.84
N GLU A 63 -9.99 15.56 13.12
CA GLU A 63 -9.86 15.01 11.77
C GLU A 63 -9.19 16.00 10.80
N GLY A 64 -9.53 17.29 10.90
CA GLY A 64 -8.90 18.34 10.10
C GLY A 64 -7.40 18.48 10.38
N LEU A 65 -7.00 18.44 11.66
CA LEU A 65 -5.61 18.49 12.08
C LEU A 65 -4.82 17.26 11.63
N GLU A 66 -5.40 16.06 11.72
CA GLU A 66 -4.76 14.83 11.21
C GLU A 66 -4.53 14.91 9.70
N ARG A 67 -5.52 15.33 8.91
CA ARG A 67 -5.36 15.51 7.46
C ARG A 67 -4.29 16.55 7.13
N LEU A 68 -4.24 17.65 7.88
CA LEU A 68 -3.21 18.68 7.72
C LEU A 68 -1.82 18.09 7.99
N TYR A 69 -1.67 17.33 9.07
CA TYR A 69 -0.44 16.62 9.40
C TYR A 69 -0.02 15.65 8.29
N TYR A 70 -0.92 14.80 7.78
CA TYR A 70 -0.60 13.86 6.70
C TYR A 70 -0.17 14.57 5.42
N ARG A 71 -0.84 15.66 5.03
CA ARG A 71 -0.45 16.46 3.86
C ARG A 71 0.96 17.06 3.98
N HIS A 72 1.30 17.57 5.18
CA HIS A 72 2.65 18.08 5.43
C HIS A 72 3.70 16.97 5.45
N LEU A 73 3.34 15.79 5.98
CA LEU A 73 4.20 14.61 5.98
C LEU A 73 4.48 14.15 4.53
N ASP A 74 3.46 14.11 3.67
CA ASP A 74 3.61 13.79 2.25
C ASP A 74 4.48 14.80 1.51
N THR A 75 4.37 16.09 1.85
CA THR A 75 5.27 17.14 1.29
C THR A 75 6.72 16.89 1.71
N LEU A 76 6.95 16.57 2.98
CA LEU A 76 8.28 16.22 3.50
C LEU A 76 8.84 14.97 2.81
N LEU A 77 8.04 13.91 2.66
CA LEU A 77 8.47 12.68 1.99
C LEU A 77 8.76 12.89 0.51
N SER A 78 7.93 13.69 -0.18
CA SER A 78 8.17 14.04 -1.57
C SER A 78 9.48 14.80 -1.73
N TYR A 79 9.77 15.74 -0.81
CA TYR A 79 11.05 16.44 -0.77
C TYR A 79 12.22 15.50 -0.50
N MET A 80 12.06 14.53 0.40
CA MET A 80 13.08 13.52 0.68
C MET A 80 13.39 12.68 -0.56
N VAL A 81 12.37 12.19 -1.26
CA VAL A 81 12.55 11.41 -2.50
C VAL A 81 13.23 12.25 -3.58
N ALA A 82 12.84 13.53 -3.75
CA ALA A 82 13.44 14.42 -4.75
C ALA A 82 14.93 14.72 -4.48
N ASN A 83 15.37 14.65 -3.23
CA ASN A 83 16.76 14.90 -2.82
C ASN A 83 17.55 13.61 -2.50
N ASP A 84 17.02 12.43 -2.86
CA ASP A 84 17.65 11.12 -2.59
C ASP A 84 17.95 10.87 -1.10
N ILE A 85 17.09 11.38 -0.22
CA ILE A 85 17.19 11.21 1.23
C ILE A 85 16.39 9.97 1.64
N GLU A 86 17.07 8.86 1.85
CA GLU A 86 16.42 7.62 2.28
C GLU A 86 16.16 7.57 3.80
N ILE A 87 15.10 6.85 4.17
CA ILE A 87 14.85 6.50 5.58
C ILE A 87 15.68 5.26 5.91
N ASN A 88 16.68 5.43 6.79
CA ASN A 88 17.57 4.36 7.28
C ASN A 88 16.88 3.35 8.23
N GLN A 89 15.75 2.78 7.82
CA GLN A 89 15.07 1.71 8.55
C GLN A 89 14.67 0.59 7.59
N GLU A 90 14.99 -0.64 7.97
CA GLU A 90 14.75 -1.81 7.13
C GLU A 90 13.26 -2.00 6.77
N LYS A 91 12.35 -1.61 7.65
CA LYS A 91 10.90 -1.66 7.42
C LYS A 91 10.43 -0.79 6.24
N TYR A 92 11.20 0.21 5.83
CA TYR A 92 10.88 1.09 4.70
C TYR A 92 11.68 0.78 3.44
N ARG A 93 12.47 -0.31 3.41
CA ARG A 93 13.15 -0.73 2.19
C ARG A 93 12.16 -1.31 1.18
N TYR A 94 11.99 -0.65 0.04
CA TYR A 94 11.03 -1.06 -1.00
C TYR A 94 11.70 -1.39 -2.35
N SER A 95 13.01 -1.15 -2.51
CA SER A 95 13.72 -1.28 -3.79
C SER A 95 13.69 -2.67 -4.41
N HIS A 96 13.60 -3.73 -3.61
CA HIS A 96 13.57 -5.12 -4.08
C HIS A 96 12.16 -5.62 -4.44
N LEU A 97 11.12 -4.86 -4.07
CA LEU A 97 9.73 -5.27 -4.27
C LEU A 97 9.35 -5.25 -5.77
N VAL A 98 8.26 -5.92 -6.07
CA VAL A 98 7.55 -5.92 -7.35
C VAL A 98 7.05 -4.52 -7.69
N ILE A 99 6.72 -3.72 -6.67
CA ILE A 99 6.33 -2.31 -6.78
C ILE A 99 7.36 -1.46 -6.04
N PRO A 100 8.43 -1.03 -6.72
CA PRO A 100 9.58 -0.40 -6.09
C PRO A 100 9.43 1.11 -5.87
N ASN A 101 8.35 1.75 -6.32
CA ASN A 101 8.17 3.18 -6.11
C ASN A 101 6.68 3.56 -6.13
N LEU A 102 6.39 4.77 -5.68
CA LEU A 102 5.04 5.32 -5.70
C LEU A 102 4.47 5.42 -7.13
N ALA A 103 5.28 5.86 -8.11
CA ALA A 103 4.82 6.03 -9.48
C ALA A 103 4.31 4.71 -10.11
N THR A 104 4.99 3.59 -9.85
CA THR A 104 4.58 2.26 -10.31
C THR A 104 3.32 1.79 -9.61
N PHE A 105 3.10 2.18 -8.35
CA PHE A 105 1.84 1.93 -7.65
C PHE A 105 0.69 2.71 -8.30
N GLU A 106 0.89 4.01 -8.55
CA GLU A 106 -0.14 4.91 -9.11
C GLU A 106 -0.51 4.62 -10.55
N ASN A 107 0.38 3.99 -11.33
CA ASN A 107 0.04 3.46 -12.65
C ASN A 107 -1.15 2.49 -12.62
N TYR A 108 -1.39 1.82 -11.50
CA TYR A 108 -2.49 0.88 -11.31
C TYR A 108 -3.60 1.44 -10.45
N PHE A 109 -3.27 2.16 -9.36
CA PHE A 109 -4.25 2.78 -8.49
C PHE A 109 -3.76 4.10 -7.92
N ASN A 110 -4.45 5.18 -8.28
CA ASN A 110 -4.08 6.53 -7.87
C ASN A 110 -4.36 6.74 -6.37
N ILE A 111 -3.32 7.13 -5.63
CA ILE A 111 -3.40 7.46 -4.20
C ILE A 111 -3.10 8.94 -3.92
N GLU A 112 -3.34 9.79 -4.93
CA GLU A 112 -3.19 11.25 -4.87
C GLU A 112 -1.78 11.70 -4.46
N GLY A 113 -0.75 10.94 -4.84
CA GLY A 113 0.65 11.24 -4.53
C GLY A 113 1.04 11.00 -3.07
N SER A 114 0.22 10.27 -2.29
CA SER A 114 0.51 10.04 -0.87
C SER A 114 1.64 9.05 -0.65
N HIS A 115 2.84 9.58 -0.42
CA HIS A 115 4.03 8.80 -0.08
C HIS A 115 3.87 8.09 1.26
N TYR A 116 3.20 8.73 2.22
CA TYR A 116 2.98 8.17 3.54
C TYR A 116 2.06 6.94 3.49
N LEU A 117 0.99 6.98 2.69
CA LEU A 117 0.15 5.81 2.47
C LEU A 117 0.94 4.69 1.80
N TYR A 118 1.72 4.97 0.74
CA TYR A 118 2.59 3.97 0.12
C TYR A 118 3.54 3.32 1.12
N LEU A 119 4.24 4.11 1.95
CA LEU A 119 5.13 3.57 2.99
C LEU A 119 4.39 2.70 4.01
N ARG A 120 3.13 2.99 4.29
CA ARG A 120 2.27 2.18 5.18
C ARG A 120 1.81 0.88 4.53
N LEU A 121 1.78 0.81 3.21
CA LEU A 121 1.39 -0.37 2.43
C LEU A 121 2.55 -1.32 2.14
N ILE A 122 3.81 -0.91 2.33
CA ILE A 122 5.01 -1.76 2.14
C ILE A 122 4.90 -3.13 2.83
N PRO A 123 4.45 -3.26 4.09
CA PRO A 123 4.32 -4.56 4.74
C PRO A 123 3.36 -5.49 3.98
N ALA A 124 2.27 -4.96 3.43
CA ALA A 124 1.32 -5.74 2.65
C ALA A 124 1.92 -6.23 1.33
N LEU A 125 2.72 -5.40 0.66
CA LEU A 125 3.43 -5.78 -0.56
C LEU A 125 4.45 -6.92 -0.29
N ARG A 126 5.17 -6.85 0.84
CA ARG A 126 6.06 -7.93 1.28
C ARG A 126 5.30 -9.22 1.58
N GLU A 127 4.19 -9.10 2.29
CA GLU A 127 3.31 -10.24 2.61
C GLU A 127 2.80 -10.90 1.34
N PHE A 128 2.37 -10.12 0.36
CA PHE A 128 1.92 -10.61 -0.95
C PHE A 128 3.01 -11.38 -1.70
N GLU A 129 4.22 -10.82 -1.78
CA GLU A 129 5.33 -11.49 -2.46
C GLU A 129 5.69 -12.82 -1.82
N GLN A 130 5.75 -12.86 -0.49
CA GLN A 130 6.14 -14.05 0.26
C GLN A 130 5.05 -15.13 0.28
N ASN A 131 3.79 -14.74 0.50
CA ASN A 131 2.71 -15.69 0.78
C ASN A 131 1.88 -16.03 -0.47
N GLU A 132 1.71 -15.12 -1.42
CA GLU A 132 0.84 -15.33 -2.59
C GLU A 132 1.63 -15.66 -3.85
N ILE A 133 2.71 -14.92 -4.13
CA ILE A 133 3.45 -15.04 -5.40
C ILE A 133 4.54 -16.11 -5.35
N LEU A 134 5.37 -16.13 -4.31
CA LEU A 134 6.45 -17.10 -4.16
C LEU A 134 5.99 -18.56 -4.30
N PRO A 135 4.91 -19.03 -3.64
CA PRO A 135 4.46 -20.42 -3.81
C PRO A 135 3.91 -20.74 -5.21
N ARG A 136 3.43 -19.74 -5.96
CA ARG A 136 2.84 -19.93 -7.29
C ARG A 136 3.87 -19.89 -8.42
N LEU A 137 4.84 -18.99 -8.34
CA LEU A 137 5.89 -18.83 -9.37
C LEU A 137 7.11 -19.74 -9.11
N GLY A 138 7.37 -20.08 -7.85
CA GLY A 138 8.64 -20.66 -7.44
C GLY A 138 9.79 -19.64 -7.42
N THR A 139 10.90 -20.01 -6.78
CA THR A 139 12.04 -19.13 -6.54
C THR A 139 12.73 -18.68 -7.84
N GLU A 140 12.83 -19.58 -8.83
CA GLU A 140 13.52 -19.31 -10.10
C GLU A 140 12.82 -18.25 -10.96
N LEU A 141 11.49 -18.34 -11.11
CA LEU A 141 10.73 -17.35 -11.89
C LEU A 141 10.61 -16.04 -11.13
N MET A 142 10.52 -16.06 -9.80
CA MET A 142 10.42 -14.85 -8.99
C MET A 142 11.68 -13.97 -9.10
N GLN A 143 12.87 -14.57 -9.13
CA GLN A 143 14.13 -13.83 -9.28
C GLN A 143 14.35 -13.28 -10.69
N ASN A 144 13.79 -13.95 -11.71
CA ASN A 144 13.97 -13.58 -13.11
C ASN A 144 12.87 -12.65 -13.62
N LYS A 145 12.93 -11.36 -13.25
CA LYS A 145 11.99 -10.31 -13.70
C LYS A 145 11.86 -10.26 -15.23
N GLN A 146 12.97 -10.42 -15.97
CA GLN A 146 12.97 -10.41 -17.43
C GLN A 146 12.07 -11.50 -18.03
N ARG A 147 12.18 -12.72 -17.49
CA ARG A 147 11.37 -13.86 -17.91
C ARG A 147 9.88 -13.66 -17.60
N GLN A 148 9.55 -12.99 -16.50
CA GLN A 148 8.16 -12.63 -16.17
C GLN A 148 7.57 -11.62 -17.17
N ILE A 149 8.39 -10.70 -17.67
CA ILE A 149 8.00 -9.72 -18.69
C ILE A 149 7.77 -10.41 -20.04
N GLU A 150 8.68 -11.30 -20.44
CA GLU A 150 8.58 -12.09 -21.69
C GLU A 150 7.31 -12.97 -21.71
N ILE A 151 6.97 -13.58 -20.58
CA ILE A 151 5.76 -14.39 -20.45
C ILE A 151 4.50 -13.50 -20.37
N GLY A 152 4.64 -12.21 -20.07
CA GLY A 152 3.52 -11.26 -19.94
C GLY A 152 2.76 -11.37 -18.61
N ILE A 153 3.37 -11.93 -17.57
CA ILE A 153 2.76 -12.07 -16.23
C ILE A 153 3.05 -10.88 -15.31
N PHE A 154 4.15 -10.17 -15.54
CA PHE A 154 4.65 -9.13 -14.63
C PHE A 154 3.60 -8.04 -14.32
N SER A 155 2.89 -7.54 -15.33
CA SER A 155 1.84 -6.53 -15.14
C SER A 155 0.63 -7.03 -14.36
N ASN A 156 0.28 -8.31 -14.51
CA ASN A 156 -0.81 -8.93 -13.74
C ASN A 156 -0.40 -9.12 -12.28
N ILE A 157 0.87 -9.44 -12.01
CA ILE A 157 1.41 -9.55 -10.65
C ILE A 157 1.41 -8.18 -9.98
N GLN A 158 1.84 -7.12 -10.68
CA GLN A 158 1.80 -5.76 -10.15
C GLN A 158 0.37 -5.30 -9.84
N ASN A 159 -0.59 -5.55 -10.74
CA ASN A 159 -2.01 -5.28 -10.48
C ASN A 159 -2.51 -6.04 -9.23
N ALA A 160 -2.23 -7.33 -9.13
CA ALA A 160 -2.62 -8.15 -7.99
C ALA A 160 -2.00 -7.62 -6.68
N ALA A 161 -0.73 -7.21 -6.71
CA ALA A 161 -0.03 -6.64 -5.56
C ALA A 161 -0.67 -5.33 -5.08
N VAL A 162 -1.04 -4.44 -6.00
CA VAL A 162 -1.74 -3.18 -5.66
C VAL A 162 -3.10 -3.48 -5.04
N CYS A 163 -3.92 -4.31 -5.68
CA CYS A 163 -5.25 -4.68 -5.16
C CYS A 163 -5.14 -5.33 -3.77
N TYR A 164 -4.19 -6.25 -3.58
CA TYR A 164 -3.94 -6.88 -2.27
C TYR A 164 -3.53 -5.85 -1.21
N ALA A 165 -2.59 -4.96 -1.54
CA ALA A 165 -2.14 -3.92 -0.63
C ALA A 165 -3.31 -3.00 -0.22
N MET A 166 -4.18 -2.62 -1.15
CA MET A 166 -5.36 -1.81 -0.87
C MET A 166 -6.36 -2.55 0.02
N ALA A 167 -6.69 -3.81 -0.27
CA ALA A 167 -7.58 -4.62 0.57
C ALA A 167 -7.04 -4.76 2.01
N TRP A 168 -5.74 -5.03 2.14
CA TRP A 168 -5.05 -5.11 3.43
C TRP A 168 -5.09 -3.77 4.17
N GLY A 169 -4.80 -2.68 3.45
CA GLY A 169 -4.75 -1.33 3.97
C GLY A 169 -6.11 -0.86 4.50
N ILE A 170 -7.17 -1.02 3.72
CA ILE A 170 -8.52 -0.56 4.08
C ILE A 170 -9.02 -1.25 5.36
N ARG A 171 -8.62 -2.50 5.60
CA ARG A 171 -9.02 -3.27 6.79
C ARG A 171 -8.26 -2.91 8.05
N ARG A 172 -7.01 -2.48 7.93
CA ARG A 172 -6.08 -2.36 9.06
C ARG A 172 -5.64 -0.93 9.37
N LEU A 173 -5.64 -0.06 8.38
CA LEU A 173 -5.19 1.32 8.52
C LEU A 173 -6.35 2.25 8.89
N ASN A 174 -6.02 3.43 9.42
CA ASN A 174 -7.00 4.47 9.69
C ASN A 174 -7.59 4.96 8.35
N VAL A 175 -8.91 5.00 8.26
CA VAL A 175 -9.69 5.49 7.10
C VAL A 175 -9.22 6.88 6.65
N GLN A 176 -8.84 7.75 7.59
CA GLN A 176 -8.40 9.11 7.28
C GLN A 176 -7.10 9.18 6.46
N LEU A 177 -6.36 8.07 6.38
CA LEU A 177 -5.16 7.97 5.57
C LEU A 177 -5.48 7.84 4.08
N PHE A 178 -6.65 7.30 3.74
CA PHE A 178 -7.04 7.10 2.36
C PHE A 178 -7.61 8.39 1.75
N PRO A 179 -7.28 8.69 0.49
CA PRO A 179 -7.91 9.78 -0.21
C PRO A 179 -9.41 9.54 -0.32
N LYS A 180 -10.21 10.61 -0.26
CA LYS A 180 -11.67 10.50 -0.30
C LYS A 180 -12.19 9.82 -1.58
N GLY A 181 -11.44 9.90 -2.68
CA GLY A 181 -11.81 9.25 -3.95
C GLY A 181 -11.71 7.72 -3.94
N VAL A 182 -10.94 7.14 -3.02
CA VAL A 182 -10.77 5.67 -2.91
C VAL A 182 -12.00 5.01 -2.29
N LEU A 183 -12.70 5.75 -1.44
CA LEU A 183 -13.82 5.24 -0.67
C LEU A 183 -15.08 5.88 -1.26
N GLN A 184 -15.89 5.08 -1.96
CA GLN A 184 -17.23 5.52 -2.37
C GLN A 184 -18.14 5.57 -1.15
N THR A 185 -17.90 6.51 -0.23
CA THR A 185 -18.84 6.79 0.84
C THR A 185 -20.03 7.46 0.18
N THR A 186 -21.13 6.73 -0.04
CA THR A 186 -22.38 7.39 -0.38
C THR A 186 -22.75 8.20 0.85
N GLN A 187 -22.62 9.53 0.77
CA GLN A 187 -23.16 10.42 1.79
C GLN A 187 -24.69 10.37 1.68
N THR A 188 -25.29 9.24 2.06
CA THR A 188 -26.72 9.18 2.27
C THR A 188 -26.99 10.04 3.50
N THR A 189 -27.61 11.18 3.25
CA THR A 189 -28.18 12.09 4.23
C THR A 189 -29.34 11.41 4.96
N SER A 190 -29.11 10.26 5.59
CA SER A 190 -30.10 9.67 6.49
C SER A 190 -29.91 10.30 7.86
N GLN A 191 -30.81 11.21 8.21
CA GLN A 191 -31.00 11.72 9.56
C GLN A 191 -31.56 10.58 10.43
N GLY A 192 -30.71 9.63 10.82
CA GLY A 192 -31.14 8.50 11.61
C GLY A 192 -29.95 7.63 12.01
N THR A 193 -29.78 7.46 13.31
CA THR A 193 -29.00 6.44 14.05
C THR A 193 -28.09 5.49 13.23
N ASN A 194 -26.79 5.49 13.58
CA ASN A 194 -25.73 4.52 13.24
C ASN A 194 -24.79 4.77 12.02
N LYS A 195 -24.48 6.03 11.70
CA LYS A 195 -23.43 6.40 10.70
C LYS A 195 -22.09 5.64 10.84
N LYS A 196 -21.62 5.37 12.07
CA LYS A 196 -20.33 4.69 12.30
C LYS A 196 -20.36 3.20 11.91
N GLN A 197 -21.50 2.52 12.04
CA GLN A 197 -21.64 1.11 11.62
C GLN A 197 -21.81 1.01 10.11
N THR A 198 -22.58 1.91 9.49
CA THR A 198 -22.76 1.96 8.03
C THR A 198 -21.44 2.24 7.31
N ALA A 199 -20.67 3.24 7.76
CA ALA A 199 -19.36 3.53 7.19
C ALA A 199 -18.39 2.35 7.31
N LYS A 200 -18.41 1.62 8.45
CA LYS A 200 -17.58 0.43 8.62
C LYS A 200 -17.93 -0.64 7.57
N LEU A 201 -19.21 -0.93 7.37
CA LEU A 201 -19.69 -1.90 6.37
C LEU A 201 -19.21 -1.53 4.95
N GLU A 202 -19.32 -0.25 4.56
CA GLU A 202 -18.85 0.24 3.26
C GLU A 202 -17.34 0.00 3.05
N TYR A 203 -16.51 0.15 4.10
CA TYR A 203 -15.07 -0.13 4.02
C TYR A 203 -14.79 -1.62 3.83
N TRP A 204 -15.54 -2.49 4.51
CA TRP A 204 -15.41 -3.93 4.33
C TRP A 204 -15.82 -4.37 2.93
N GLU A 205 -16.89 -3.78 2.39
CA GLU A 205 -17.33 -4.01 1.01
C GLU A 205 -16.28 -3.55 0.00
N THR A 206 -15.74 -2.34 0.18
CA THR A 206 -14.67 -1.81 -0.67
C THR A 206 -13.43 -2.70 -0.63
N ALA A 207 -13.02 -3.14 0.56
CA ALA A 207 -11.91 -4.07 0.71
C ALA A 207 -12.19 -5.39 -0.03
N LYS A 208 -13.40 -5.93 0.08
CA LYS A 208 -13.81 -7.16 -0.61
C LYS A 208 -13.76 -7.04 -2.14
N ILE A 209 -14.14 -5.89 -2.69
CA ILE A 209 -14.01 -5.64 -4.15
C ILE A 209 -12.54 -5.77 -4.58
N PHE A 210 -11.62 -5.16 -3.84
CA PHE A 210 -10.19 -5.33 -4.09
C PHE A 210 -9.72 -6.77 -3.91
N GLU A 211 -10.34 -7.54 -3.01
CA GLU A 211 -10.05 -8.97 -2.87
C GLU A 211 -10.43 -9.79 -4.09
N ASP A 212 -11.66 -9.59 -4.55
CA ASP A 212 -12.18 -10.25 -5.74
C ASP A 212 -11.34 -9.90 -6.96
N ASP A 213 -10.87 -8.65 -7.06
CA ASP A 213 -10.03 -8.20 -8.16
C ASP A 213 -8.61 -8.78 -8.10
N TYR A 214 -7.93 -8.81 -6.94
CA TYR A 214 -6.61 -9.46 -6.87
C TYR A 214 -6.73 -10.96 -7.18
N ALA A 215 -7.79 -11.63 -6.71
CA ALA A 215 -8.01 -13.05 -6.98
C ALA A 215 -8.17 -13.33 -8.49
N LYS A 216 -8.89 -12.45 -9.22
CA LYS A 216 -8.99 -12.53 -10.69
C LYS A 216 -7.62 -12.39 -11.36
N TYR A 217 -6.77 -11.48 -10.90
CA TYR A 217 -5.43 -11.30 -11.48
C TYR A 217 -4.51 -12.49 -11.18
N LEU A 218 -4.57 -13.07 -9.98
CA LEU A 218 -3.82 -14.29 -9.66
C LEU A 218 -4.24 -15.45 -10.56
N LEU A 219 -5.54 -15.66 -10.76
CA LEU A 219 -6.04 -16.69 -11.69
C LEU A 219 -5.55 -16.48 -13.13
N LYS A 220 -5.39 -15.23 -13.58
CA LYS A 220 -4.80 -14.95 -14.90
C LYS A 220 -3.34 -15.35 -14.95
N VAL A 221 -2.56 -15.03 -13.91
CA VAL A 221 -1.15 -15.41 -13.80
C VAL A 221 -1.00 -16.93 -13.86
N GLU A 222 -1.80 -17.68 -13.09
CA GLU A 222 -1.78 -19.14 -13.08
C GLU A 222 -2.11 -19.74 -14.45
N LYS A 223 -3.15 -19.24 -15.11
CA LYS A 223 -3.51 -19.71 -16.47
C LYS A 223 -2.39 -19.51 -17.48
N ILE A 224 -1.66 -18.39 -17.39
CA ILE A 224 -0.53 -18.11 -18.28
C ILE A 224 0.64 -19.04 -17.96
N ILE A 225 0.93 -19.28 -16.68
CA ILE A 225 1.97 -20.23 -16.25
C ILE A 225 1.64 -21.64 -16.75
N ASP A 226 0.42 -22.13 -16.52
CA ASP A 226 -0.04 -23.44 -16.98
C ASP A 226 0.05 -23.62 -18.49
N ALA A 227 -0.34 -22.59 -19.25
CA ALA A 227 -0.24 -22.60 -20.71
C ALA A 227 1.23 -22.69 -21.17
N THR A 228 2.13 -21.99 -20.48
CA THR A 228 3.57 -21.97 -20.79
C THR A 228 4.22 -23.31 -20.45
N THR A 229 3.87 -23.90 -19.31
CA THR A 229 4.34 -25.23 -18.91
C THR A 229 3.87 -26.29 -19.89
N LYS A 230 2.58 -26.28 -20.29
CA LYS A 230 2.04 -27.22 -21.28
C LYS A 230 2.71 -27.10 -22.65
N LYS A 231 3.08 -25.89 -23.09
CA LYS A 231 3.85 -25.69 -24.33
C LYS A 231 5.25 -26.30 -24.23
N ASN A 232 5.94 -26.11 -23.11
CA ASN A 232 7.26 -26.72 -22.88
C ASN A 232 7.20 -28.26 -22.85
N THR A 233 6.14 -28.85 -22.29
CA THR A 233 5.97 -30.31 -22.28
C THR A 233 5.69 -30.88 -23.67
N LYS A 234 4.99 -30.15 -24.54
CA LYS A 234 4.76 -30.56 -25.94
C LYS A 234 6.02 -30.46 -26.82
N ASN A 235 6.93 -29.53 -26.50
CA ASN A 235 8.19 -29.35 -27.22
C ASN A 235 9.33 -30.25 -26.71
N LYS A 236 9.19 -30.84 -25.51
CA LYS A 236 9.98 -32.02 -25.17
C LYS A 236 9.38 -33.17 -25.99
N ASP A 237 9.92 -33.36 -27.19
CA ASP A 237 9.69 -34.56 -27.98
C ASP A 237 9.65 -35.76 -27.06
N LEU A 238 8.60 -36.56 -27.20
CA LEU A 238 8.46 -37.85 -26.57
C LEU A 238 9.68 -38.66 -27.03
N LYS A 239 10.80 -38.58 -26.30
CA LYS A 239 11.88 -39.55 -26.44
C LYS A 239 11.29 -40.84 -25.91
N LEU A 240 10.62 -41.57 -26.81
CA LEU A 240 10.42 -43.00 -26.65
C LEU A 240 11.76 -43.54 -26.16
N PRO A 241 11.79 -44.34 -25.08
CA PRO A 241 13.02 -45.01 -24.70
C PRO A 241 13.55 -45.66 -25.97
N ASP A 242 14.82 -45.43 -26.27
CA ASP A 242 15.48 -46.16 -27.33
C ASP A 242 15.42 -47.63 -26.91
N LEU A 243 14.46 -48.36 -27.47
CA LEU A 243 14.15 -49.73 -27.07
C LEU A 243 15.26 -50.70 -27.52
N GLY A 244 16.36 -50.19 -28.08
CA GLY A 244 17.57 -50.94 -28.32
C GLY A 244 17.45 -51.99 -29.41
N PHE A 245 16.35 -52.00 -30.18
CA PHE A 245 16.13 -52.94 -31.28
C PHE A 245 17.12 -52.64 -32.41
N CYS A 246 18.31 -53.20 -32.30
CA CYS A 246 19.29 -53.26 -33.37
C CYS A 246 18.92 -54.42 -34.31
N GLN A 247 19.33 -54.33 -35.59
CA GLN A 247 19.09 -55.41 -36.57
C GLN A 247 19.72 -56.77 -36.18
N GLU A 248 20.59 -56.79 -35.16
CA GLU A 248 21.23 -58.01 -34.63
C GLU A 248 20.40 -58.72 -33.55
N ASP A 249 19.30 -58.14 -33.06
CA ASP A 249 18.53 -58.71 -31.93
C ASP A 249 17.61 -59.88 -32.30
N GLY A 250 17.61 -60.35 -33.56
CA GLY A 250 16.90 -61.58 -33.94
C GLY A 250 15.38 -61.57 -33.77
N PHE A 251 14.77 -60.41 -33.52
CA PHE A 251 13.32 -60.24 -33.33
C PHE A 251 12.55 -59.91 -34.61
N VAL A 252 13.22 -59.89 -35.78
CA VAL A 252 12.55 -59.79 -37.07
C VAL A 252 12.81 -61.10 -37.82
N ASP A 253 11.87 -62.04 -37.69
CA ASP A 253 11.81 -63.21 -38.56
C ASP A 253 11.59 -62.72 -40.01
N VAL A 254 12.53 -63.07 -40.89
CA VAL A 254 12.42 -62.92 -42.35
C VAL A 254 11.62 -64.09 -42.91
#